data_AF-A0AAN9A925-F1
#
_entry.id   AF-A0AAN9A925-F1
#
_cell.length_a   1.000
_cell.length_b   1.000
_cell.length_c   1.000
_cell.angle_alpha   90.00
_cell.angle_beta   90.00
_cell.angle_gamma   90.00
#
_symmetry.space_group_name_H-M   'P 1'
#
loop_
_entity.id
_entity.type
_entity.pdbx_description
1 polymer ?
#
loop_
_entity_poly.entity_id
_entity_poly.type
_entity_poly.pdbx_seq_one_letter_code
_entity_poly.pdbx_strand_id
1 'polypeptide(L)'
;MVTGQEQDTVGGGFQPEQSFSGEFTELNIWNYLLNNETIYKLANCESYIEGDLLAWSKLSWQVYGEASWVGRSRDLLCTPSKRRVTFFPDRFSLPEAIHLCQTVGGNLTLPSSLAENTWLYEGTVSKAPYCSGGAGPAYMWLGAHDNHQEGQWVFLGSGIPIPWDGLWQGGRANGGPGKNCLVMLYGDFPSRWSDVSCLETNSLCASCEFSKRSTLNLRGPGVCDTSPFNRQYIIQGESGGKPALSGFFHSEIIYDDKAGAWIMRSLKIGGATARWAPITFGEYPFGTRQWTLGYDVCGLRKNDVVNMTLSVCTEGQFTCADGTCIDLAVRCDQREDCPDSSDEIGCSLVDIPSEYLTTMPPPPTKKNRPMPVKFYIDIVSFSFISIQEQTMGINFRLRLRWKDSRLLFRNLKLDRSLNVMSKESMHAVWRPEVLFRNAHGNMFTNMNEGAKIECIREGPSRPGGPDLPEEGL
;
A
#
# COMPACT_ATOMS: atom_id res chain seq x y z
N MET A 1 1.03 36.34 -15.17
CA MET A 1 1.48 34.94 -15.09
C MET A 1 0.41 34.17 -14.35
N VAL A 2 -0.06 33.06 -14.91
CA VAL A 2 -0.96 32.14 -14.21
C VAL A 2 -0.08 31.05 -13.62
N THR A 3 -0.09 30.90 -12.30
CA THR A 3 0.71 29.90 -11.59
C THR A 3 -0.13 28.65 -11.37
N GLY A 4 0.49 27.47 -11.46
CA GLY A 4 -0.22 26.22 -11.30
C GLY A 4 -0.86 25.71 -12.59
N GLN A 5 -0.23 25.96 -13.74
CA GLN A 5 -0.52 25.34 -15.03
C GLN A 5 0.73 25.46 -15.93
N GLU A 6 0.77 24.74 -17.05
CA GLU A 6 1.78 25.03 -18.06
C GLU A 6 1.44 26.36 -18.75
N GLN A 7 2.48 27.11 -19.11
CA GLN A 7 2.26 28.44 -19.66
C GLN A 7 1.86 28.37 -21.14
N ASP A 8 2.19 27.27 -21.85
CA ASP A 8 2.01 26.96 -23.29
C ASP A 8 2.47 28.04 -24.29
N THR A 9 2.05 29.29 -24.08
CA THR A 9 2.40 30.51 -24.83
C THR A 9 2.69 31.68 -23.88
N VAL A 10 3.59 32.57 -24.27
CA VAL A 10 3.91 33.76 -23.46
C VAL A 10 2.67 34.65 -23.32
N GLY A 11 2.22 34.85 -22.08
CA GLY A 11 1.00 35.62 -21.79
C GLY A 11 -0.31 34.83 -21.96
N GLY A 12 -0.24 33.50 -22.12
CA GLY A 12 -1.40 32.61 -22.18
C GLY A 12 -2.36 32.77 -20.99
N GLY A 13 -3.64 32.48 -21.24
CA GLY A 13 -4.72 32.54 -20.24
C GLY A 13 -4.81 31.27 -19.39
N PHE A 14 -5.80 31.24 -18.49
CA PHE A 14 -6.09 30.08 -17.65
C PHE A 14 -6.69 28.93 -18.46
N GLN A 15 -6.16 27.72 -18.29
CA GLN A 15 -6.69 26.48 -18.85
C GLN A 15 -7.15 25.56 -17.70
N PRO A 16 -8.46 25.31 -17.53
CA PRO A 16 -8.99 24.49 -16.44
C PRO A 16 -8.35 23.10 -16.34
N GLU A 17 -8.03 22.48 -17.48
CA GLU A 17 -7.49 21.13 -17.58
C GLU A 17 -6.03 21.04 -17.13
N GLN A 18 -5.34 22.17 -17.01
CA GLN A 18 -3.97 22.25 -16.55
C GLN A 18 -3.86 22.77 -15.12
N SER A 19 -4.99 22.98 -14.44
CA SER A 19 -5.01 23.53 -13.10
C SER A 19 -4.32 22.60 -12.10
N PHE A 20 -3.40 23.18 -11.34
CA PHE A 20 -2.73 22.54 -10.22
C PHE A 20 -3.71 22.36 -9.08
N SER A 21 -3.81 21.13 -8.56
CA SER A 21 -4.51 20.84 -7.33
C SER A 21 -3.51 20.67 -6.20
N GLY A 22 -3.54 21.58 -5.23
CA GLY A 22 -2.67 21.52 -4.07
C GLY A 22 -2.54 22.85 -3.36
N GLU A 23 -1.70 22.87 -2.34
CA GLU A 23 -1.33 24.07 -1.61
C GLU A 23 0.00 24.59 -2.13
N PHE A 24 0.11 25.90 -2.23
CA PHE A 24 1.30 26.54 -2.75
C PHE A 24 1.69 27.73 -1.88
N THR A 25 2.98 27.83 -1.57
CA THR A 25 3.56 28.89 -0.74
C THR A 25 4.97 29.20 -1.23
N GLU A 26 5.49 30.38 -0.87
CA GLU A 26 6.88 30.79 -1.11
C GLU A 26 7.35 30.73 -2.58
N LEU A 27 6.48 31.04 -3.55
CA LEU A 27 6.90 31.22 -4.95
C LEU A 27 7.89 32.37 -5.09
N ASN A 28 9.05 32.04 -5.62
CA ASN A 28 10.10 32.99 -5.93
C ASN A 28 10.71 32.64 -7.30
N ILE A 29 11.12 33.65 -8.05
CA ILE A 29 11.83 33.50 -9.33
C ILE A 29 13.10 34.32 -9.27
N TRP A 30 14.21 33.70 -9.67
CA TRP A 30 15.53 34.31 -9.74
C TRP A 30 16.01 34.43 -11.18
N ASN A 31 16.81 35.44 -11.51
CA ASN A 31 17.50 35.53 -12.81
C ASN A 31 18.76 34.64 -12.89
N TYR A 32 19.09 33.93 -11.82
CA TYR A 32 20.25 33.06 -11.69
C TYR A 32 19.85 31.69 -11.11
N LEU A 33 20.72 30.70 -11.32
CA LEU A 33 20.49 29.34 -10.83
C LEU A 33 20.90 29.24 -9.35
N LEU A 34 20.00 28.75 -8.50
CA LEU A 34 20.29 28.47 -7.09
C LEU A 34 21.14 27.20 -6.97
N ASN A 35 22.15 27.22 -6.11
CA ASN A 35 22.94 26.02 -5.83
C ASN A 35 22.16 25.03 -4.93
N ASN A 36 22.55 23.75 -4.97
CA ASN A 36 21.86 22.68 -4.24
C ASN A 36 21.79 22.92 -2.73
N GLU A 37 22.83 23.49 -2.13
CA GLU A 37 22.88 23.78 -0.68
C GLU A 37 21.83 24.84 -0.30
N THR A 38 21.67 25.87 -1.14
CA THR A 38 20.67 26.93 -0.93
C THR A 38 19.26 26.36 -1.10
N ILE A 39 19.04 25.54 -2.12
CA ILE A 39 17.75 24.87 -2.34
C ILE A 39 17.40 23.98 -1.14
N TYR A 40 18.37 23.21 -0.63
CA TYR A 40 18.17 22.36 0.54
C TYR A 40 17.81 23.18 1.79
N LYS A 41 18.53 24.29 2.03
CA LYS A 41 18.23 25.20 3.14
C LYS A 41 16.86 25.87 3.01
N LEU A 42 16.44 26.24 1.80
CA LEU A 42 15.09 26.76 1.55
C LEU A 42 14.02 25.69 1.86
N ALA A 43 14.21 24.46 1.37
CA ALA A 43 13.26 23.36 1.56
C ALA A 43 13.10 22.93 3.03
N ASN A 44 14.16 23.05 3.83
CA ASN A 44 14.16 22.73 5.26
C ASN A 44 13.87 23.93 6.17
N CYS A 45 13.44 25.08 5.61
CA CYS A 45 13.20 26.29 6.37
C CYS A 45 14.44 26.80 7.16
N GLU A 46 15.65 26.57 6.67
CA GLU A 46 16.90 27.07 7.26
C GLU A 46 17.36 28.40 6.64
N SER A 47 16.89 28.70 5.42
CA SER A 47 17.18 29.93 4.69
C SER A 47 15.91 30.46 4.04
N TYR A 48 15.86 31.78 3.81
CA TYR A 48 14.67 32.49 3.34
C TYR A 48 15.02 33.59 2.34
N ILE A 49 15.84 33.25 1.35
CA ILE A 49 16.16 34.20 0.29
C ILE A 49 14.95 34.42 -0.62
N GLU A 50 14.68 35.66 -0.98
CA GLU A 50 13.62 36.00 -1.93
C GLU A 50 14.14 36.05 -3.36
N GLY A 51 13.23 35.85 -4.33
CA GLY A 51 13.51 36.00 -5.74
C GLY A 51 13.79 37.45 -6.13
N ASP A 52 14.80 37.67 -6.98
CA ASP A 52 15.12 39.01 -7.50
C ASP A 52 14.25 39.42 -8.70
N LEU A 53 13.72 38.45 -9.46
CA LEU A 53 12.71 38.70 -10.51
C LEU A 53 11.30 38.72 -9.94
N LEU A 54 10.98 37.79 -9.04
CA LEU A 54 9.66 37.69 -8.42
C LEU A 54 9.82 37.17 -6.99
N ALA A 55 9.30 37.91 -6.02
CA ALA A 55 9.35 37.56 -4.60
C ALA A 55 7.93 37.31 -4.07
N TRP A 56 7.73 36.22 -3.33
CA TRP A 56 6.42 35.87 -2.75
C TRP A 56 5.78 37.02 -1.96
N SER A 57 6.59 37.71 -1.14
CA SER A 57 6.15 38.80 -0.27
C SER A 57 5.66 40.04 -1.03
N LYS A 58 6.11 40.22 -2.28
CA LYS A 58 5.76 41.37 -3.13
C LYS A 58 4.63 41.05 -4.11
N LEU A 59 4.14 39.80 -4.14
CA LEU A 59 3.07 39.38 -5.02
C LEU A 59 1.69 39.72 -4.46
N SER A 60 0.83 40.22 -5.34
CA SER A 60 -0.61 40.31 -5.12
C SER A 60 -1.31 39.18 -5.86
N TRP A 61 -2.01 38.32 -5.12
CA TRP A 61 -2.73 37.18 -5.68
C TRP A 61 -4.16 37.55 -6.07
N GLN A 62 -4.54 37.25 -7.31
CA GLN A 62 -5.94 37.23 -7.73
C GLN A 62 -6.38 35.78 -7.78
N VAL A 63 -7.39 35.44 -6.98
CA VAL A 63 -7.86 34.06 -6.79
C VAL A 63 -9.08 33.83 -7.68
N TYR A 64 -9.07 32.73 -8.43
CA TYR A 64 -10.13 32.36 -9.37
C TYR A 64 -10.58 30.91 -9.10
N GLY A 65 -11.87 30.63 -9.26
CA GLY A 65 -12.45 29.29 -9.07
C GLY A 65 -12.63 28.91 -7.59
N GLU A 66 -12.46 27.63 -7.27
CA GLU A 66 -12.59 27.07 -5.91
C GLU A 66 -11.33 27.25 -5.05
N ALA A 67 -10.40 28.13 -5.46
CA ALA A 67 -9.21 28.44 -4.69
C ALA A 67 -9.53 29.43 -3.56
N SER A 68 -8.78 29.33 -2.45
CA SER A 68 -8.85 30.27 -1.34
C SER A 68 -7.45 30.73 -0.93
N TRP A 69 -7.33 32.01 -0.54
CA TRP A 69 -6.07 32.55 -0.03
C TRP A 69 -6.16 32.66 1.49
N VAL A 70 -5.19 32.05 2.18
CA VAL A 70 -5.13 32.02 3.63
C VAL A 70 -3.75 32.47 4.09
N GLY A 71 -3.69 33.59 4.82
CA GLY A 71 -2.46 34.02 5.49
C GLY A 71 -2.08 33.05 6.61
N ARG A 72 -0.88 32.48 6.54
CA ARG A 72 -0.28 31.65 7.59
C ARG A 72 1.10 32.20 7.94
N SER A 73 1.47 32.18 9.22
CA SER A 73 2.84 32.52 9.61
C SER A 73 3.80 31.44 9.13
N ARG A 74 5.01 31.84 8.76
CA ARG A 74 6.05 30.90 8.31
C ARG A 74 6.41 29.89 9.39
N ASP A 75 6.42 30.30 10.65
CA ASP A 75 6.69 29.41 11.78
C ASP A 75 5.69 28.25 11.83
N LEU A 76 4.41 28.46 11.46
CA LEU A 76 3.42 27.38 11.40
C LEU A 76 3.72 26.34 10.31
N LEU A 77 4.41 26.73 9.23
CA LEU A 77 4.83 25.84 8.14
C LEU A 77 6.15 25.12 8.45
N CYS A 78 7.06 25.84 9.10
CA CYS A 78 8.44 25.43 9.32
C CYS A 78 8.72 24.80 10.68
N THR A 79 7.78 24.88 11.63
CA THR A 79 7.87 24.11 12.88
C THR A 79 7.73 22.62 12.51
N PRO A 80 8.64 21.73 12.98
CA PRO A 80 8.55 20.30 12.70
C PRO A 80 7.15 19.79 13.02
N SER A 81 6.63 19.00 12.08
CA SER A 81 5.22 18.66 11.93
C SER A 81 4.50 18.49 13.26
N LYS A 82 3.59 19.43 13.56
CA LYS A 82 2.52 19.21 14.51
C LYS A 82 1.93 17.83 14.23
N ARG A 83 1.86 17.00 15.28
CA ARG A 83 1.05 15.79 15.35
C ARG A 83 -0.21 15.97 14.51
N ARG A 84 -0.36 15.20 13.43
CA ARG A 84 -1.55 15.29 12.56
C ARG A 84 -2.55 14.26 13.01
N VAL A 85 -3.83 14.62 13.03
CA VAL A 85 -4.91 13.72 13.39
C VAL A 85 -5.96 13.73 12.28
N THR A 86 -6.37 12.54 11.86
CA THR A 86 -7.51 12.32 10.98
C THR A 86 -8.60 11.60 11.75
N PHE A 87 -9.81 12.15 11.74
CA PHE A 87 -10.98 11.53 12.35
C PHE A 87 -11.74 10.67 11.33
N PHE A 88 -12.02 9.43 11.69
CA PHE A 88 -12.82 8.49 10.92
C PHE A 88 -14.18 8.33 11.62
N PRO A 89 -15.27 8.86 11.02
CA PRO A 89 -16.58 8.99 11.68
C PRO A 89 -17.39 7.70 11.81
N ASP A 90 -17.00 6.63 11.11
CA ASP A 90 -17.67 5.34 11.26
C ASP A 90 -17.29 4.68 12.57
N ARG A 91 -18.12 3.72 12.98
CA ARG A 91 -17.91 2.97 14.21
C ARG A 91 -17.14 1.70 13.93
N PHE A 92 -16.13 1.46 14.75
CA PHE A 92 -15.24 0.32 14.67
C PHE A 92 -15.13 -0.33 16.04
N SER A 93 -15.01 -1.65 16.08
CA SER A 93 -14.42 -2.33 17.22
C SER A 93 -12.98 -1.85 17.42
N LEU A 94 -12.42 -2.04 18.62
CA LEU A 94 -11.06 -1.60 18.88
C LEU A 94 -10.02 -2.25 17.93
N PRO A 95 -10.05 -3.56 17.64
CA PRO A 95 -9.15 -4.17 16.66
C PRO A 95 -9.28 -3.54 15.26
N GLU A 96 -10.51 -3.29 14.79
CA GLU A 96 -10.75 -2.64 13.49
C GLU A 96 -10.23 -1.20 13.46
N ALA A 97 -10.38 -0.44 14.55
CA ALA A 97 -9.87 0.92 14.66
C ALA A 97 -8.34 0.96 14.62
N ILE A 98 -7.67 0.03 15.31
CA ILE A 98 -6.21 -0.12 15.29
C ILE A 98 -5.76 -0.46 13.86
N HIS A 99 -6.40 -1.45 13.25
CA HIS A 99 -6.13 -1.91 11.88
C HIS A 99 -6.26 -0.78 10.86
N LEU A 100 -7.35 -0.01 10.93
CA LEU A 100 -7.59 1.15 10.07
C LEU A 100 -6.44 2.16 10.17
N CYS A 101 -6.06 2.54 11.40
CA CYS A 101 -4.97 3.51 11.61
C CYS A 101 -3.64 3.01 11.07
N GLN A 102 -3.30 1.74 11.31
CA GLN A 102 -2.08 1.13 10.80
C GLN A 102 -2.06 1.08 9.26
N THR A 103 -3.19 0.74 8.64
CA THR A 103 -3.37 0.70 7.18
C THR A 103 -3.13 2.08 6.53
N VAL A 104 -3.44 3.17 7.22
CA VAL A 104 -3.15 4.54 6.75
C VAL A 104 -1.78 5.08 7.21
N GLY A 105 -0.97 4.25 7.86
CA GLY A 105 0.39 4.59 8.31
C GLY A 105 0.41 5.48 9.56
N GLY A 106 -0.63 5.39 10.38
CA GLY A 106 -0.75 6.09 11.66
C GLY A 106 -1.03 5.13 12.82
N ASN A 107 -1.24 5.69 14.00
CA ASN A 107 -1.65 4.95 15.20
C ASN A 107 -2.94 5.51 15.76
N LEU A 108 -3.62 4.78 16.62
CA LEU A 108 -4.78 5.31 17.32
C LEU A 108 -4.34 6.47 18.25
N THR A 109 -5.04 7.60 18.18
CA THR A 109 -4.62 8.84 18.84
C THR A 109 -4.66 8.71 20.36
N LEU A 110 -3.65 9.26 21.04
CA LEU A 110 -3.65 9.39 22.50
C LEU A 110 -3.06 10.73 22.99
N PRO A 111 -3.87 11.67 23.50
CA PRO A 111 -3.34 12.94 24.02
C PRO A 111 -2.30 12.75 25.13
N SER A 112 -1.19 13.47 25.05
CA SER A 112 -0.08 13.40 26.01
C SER A 112 -0.07 14.56 27.01
N SER A 113 -0.99 15.52 26.86
CA SER A 113 -1.14 16.66 27.75
C SER A 113 -2.57 17.20 27.71
N LEU A 114 -2.91 18.05 28.69
CA LEU A 114 -4.18 18.76 28.72
C LEU A 114 -4.40 19.60 27.46
N ALA A 115 -3.38 20.31 26.98
CA ALA A 115 -3.48 21.15 25.79
C ALA A 115 -3.78 20.32 24.53
N GLU A 116 -3.13 19.15 24.39
CA GLU A 116 -3.42 18.21 23.31
C GLU A 116 -4.81 17.60 23.40
N ASN A 117 -5.29 17.33 24.62
CA ASN A 117 -6.63 16.78 24.82
C ASN A 117 -7.72 17.77 24.40
N THR A 118 -7.58 19.03 24.81
CA THR A 118 -8.48 20.11 24.40
C THR A 118 -8.44 20.30 22.88
N TRP A 119 -7.23 20.36 22.30
CA TRP A 119 -7.05 20.48 20.85
C TRP A 119 -7.71 19.32 20.08
N LEU A 120 -7.51 18.07 20.53
CA LEU A 120 -8.12 16.90 19.91
C LEU A 120 -9.65 16.99 19.98
N TYR A 121 -10.19 17.27 21.16
CA TYR A 121 -11.64 17.40 21.36
C TYR A 121 -12.26 18.49 20.49
N GLU A 122 -11.67 19.68 20.46
CA GLU A 122 -12.16 20.80 19.63
C GLU A 122 -12.11 20.47 18.13
N GLY A 123 -11.10 19.71 17.69
CA GLY A 123 -10.96 19.27 16.31
C GLY A 123 -11.94 18.17 15.88
N THR A 124 -12.49 17.40 16.81
CA THR A 124 -13.34 16.23 16.53
C THR A 124 -14.80 16.39 16.96
N VAL A 125 -15.12 17.33 17.86
CA VAL A 125 -16.47 17.49 18.42
C VAL A 125 -17.55 17.74 17.37
N SER A 126 -17.24 18.49 16.30
CA SER A 126 -18.17 18.72 15.19
C SER A 126 -18.53 17.44 14.43
N LYS A 127 -17.69 16.41 14.54
CA LYS A 127 -17.86 15.11 13.87
C LYS A 127 -18.49 14.04 14.75
N ALA A 128 -18.57 14.30 16.06
CA ALA A 128 -19.20 13.40 17.03
C ALA A 128 -20.64 12.99 16.67
N PRO A 129 -21.51 13.84 16.07
CA PRO A 129 -22.85 13.42 15.67
C PRO A 129 -22.88 12.31 14.61
N TYR A 130 -21.91 12.27 13.69
CA TYR A 130 -21.79 11.17 12.73
C TYR A 130 -21.50 9.86 13.45
N CYS A 131 -20.66 9.94 14.50
CA CYS A 131 -20.37 8.82 15.36
C CYS A 131 -21.62 8.26 16.05
N SER A 132 -22.46 9.12 16.63
CA SER A 132 -23.66 8.67 17.34
C SER A 132 -24.84 8.32 16.40
N GLY A 133 -24.69 8.51 15.08
CA GLY A 133 -25.81 8.43 14.14
C GLY A 133 -26.88 9.49 14.42
N GLY A 134 -26.48 10.61 15.03
CA GLY A 134 -27.36 11.68 15.49
C GLY A 134 -28.15 11.40 16.76
N ALA A 135 -27.97 10.23 17.41
CA ALA A 135 -28.72 9.83 18.59
C ALA A 135 -27.80 9.52 19.79
N GLY A 136 -27.85 10.39 20.81
CA GLY A 136 -27.18 10.16 22.10
C GLY A 136 -25.69 10.52 22.13
N PRO A 137 -24.99 10.19 23.24
CA PRO A 137 -23.58 10.50 23.43
C PRO A 137 -22.71 9.70 22.46
N ALA A 138 -21.71 10.36 21.89
CA ALA A 138 -20.68 9.72 21.07
C ALA A 138 -19.45 9.45 21.92
N TYR A 139 -18.73 8.36 21.60
CA TYR A 139 -17.45 8.03 22.20
C TYR A 139 -16.44 7.74 21.09
N MET A 140 -15.17 8.02 21.38
CA MET A 140 -14.06 7.75 20.46
C MET A 140 -12.98 6.96 21.17
N TRP A 141 -12.46 5.93 20.51
CA TRP A 141 -11.34 5.15 20.99
C TRP A 141 -10.08 6.00 21.16
N LEU A 142 -9.36 5.78 22.27
CA LEU A 142 -8.04 6.33 22.52
C LEU A 142 -7.01 5.20 22.57
N GLY A 143 -5.76 5.54 22.22
CA GLY A 143 -4.64 4.62 22.06
C GLY A 143 -4.09 3.93 23.33
N ALA A 144 -4.91 3.65 24.34
CA ALA A 144 -4.45 3.09 25.62
C ALA A 144 -5.40 2.03 26.21
N HIS A 145 -4.82 1.12 26.99
CA HIS A 145 -5.53 0.09 27.75
C HIS A 145 -4.79 -0.24 29.06
N ASP A 146 -5.44 -0.97 29.96
CA ASP A 146 -4.84 -1.43 31.24
C ASP A 146 -5.03 -2.95 31.49
N ASN A 147 -5.22 -3.75 30.42
CA ASN A 147 -5.45 -5.21 30.45
C ASN A 147 -4.53 -6.02 31.38
N HIS A 148 -3.30 -5.55 31.61
CA HIS A 148 -2.32 -6.27 32.43
C HIS A 148 -2.45 -5.95 33.92
N GLN A 149 -2.76 -4.69 34.27
CA GLN A 149 -2.87 -4.23 35.64
C GLN A 149 -3.87 -3.07 35.72
N GLU A 150 -5.01 -3.33 36.36
CA GLU A 150 -6.09 -2.35 36.58
C GLU A 150 -5.56 -1.01 37.10
N GLY A 151 -5.92 0.07 36.40
CA GLY A 151 -5.51 1.43 36.73
C GLY A 151 -4.09 1.81 36.29
N GLN A 152 -3.34 0.90 35.65
CA GLN A 152 -2.07 1.21 34.99
C GLN A 152 -2.25 1.23 33.46
N TRP A 153 -2.50 2.44 32.95
CA TRP A 153 -2.73 2.66 31.53
C TRP A 153 -1.43 2.67 30.74
N VAL A 154 -1.41 1.85 29.69
CA VAL A 154 -0.30 1.70 28.77
C VAL A 154 -0.76 1.88 27.32
N PHE A 155 0.16 2.24 26.43
CA PHE A 155 -0.12 2.29 24.99
C PHE A 155 -0.42 0.89 24.43
N LEU A 156 -1.43 0.79 23.55
CA LEU A 156 -1.94 -0.47 22.95
C LEU A 156 -0.89 -1.39 22.29
N GLY A 157 0.25 -0.86 21.84
CA GLY A 157 1.26 -1.63 21.12
C GLY A 157 2.61 -1.77 21.82
N SER A 158 2.92 -0.93 22.81
CA SER A 158 4.27 -0.89 23.41
C SER A 158 4.28 -1.30 24.88
N GLY A 159 3.14 -1.30 25.56
CA GLY A 159 3.09 -1.53 27.01
C GLY A 159 3.77 -0.43 27.83
N ILE A 160 4.18 0.68 27.19
CA ILE A 160 4.78 1.83 27.88
C ILE A 160 3.67 2.59 28.62
N PRO A 161 3.89 3.02 29.87
CA PRO A 161 2.93 3.85 30.61
C PRO A 161 2.60 5.15 29.88
N ILE A 162 1.33 5.57 29.93
CA ILE A 162 0.91 6.83 29.32
C ILE A 162 1.53 8.03 30.08
N PRO A 163 1.94 9.10 29.37
CA PRO A 163 2.65 10.23 29.98
C PRO A 163 1.74 11.16 30.80
N TRP A 164 0.42 11.08 30.61
CA TRP A 164 -0.57 11.95 31.24
C TRP A 164 -1.86 11.20 31.54
N ASP A 165 -2.33 11.30 32.78
CA ASP A 165 -3.49 10.57 33.34
C ASP A 165 -4.85 11.22 32.99
N GLY A 166 -4.94 11.92 31.86
CA GLY A 166 -6.22 12.34 31.31
C GLY A 166 -7.06 13.32 32.14
N LEU A 167 -8.31 13.47 31.70
CA LEU A 167 -9.38 14.12 32.46
C LEU A 167 -10.51 13.12 32.71
N TRP A 168 -10.36 12.24 33.69
CA TRP A 168 -11.37 11.24 34.03
C TRP A 168 -12.74 11.83 34.38
N GLN A 169 -13.81 11.17 33.95
CA GLN A 169 -15.16 11.40 34.46
C GLN A 169 -15.25 10.87 35.91
N GLY A 170 -15.35 11.76 36.90
CA GLY A 170 -15.56 11.36 38.30
C GLY A 170 -14.30 11.11 39.14
N GLY A 171 -13.11 11.52 38.67
CA GLY A 171 -11.89 11.60 39.48
C GLY A 171 -10.92 10.42 39.39
N ARG A 172 -11.34 9.23 38.91
CA ARG A 172 -10.50 8.08 38.50
C ARG A 172 -11.26 7.17 37.51
N ALA A 173 -10.54 6.30 36.80
CA ALA A 173 -11.12 5.15 36.09
C ALA A 173 -12.02 4.37 37.06
N ASN A 174 -13.28 4.19 36.69
CA ASN A 174 -14.32 3.65 37.58
C ASN A 174 -14.96 2.37 37.03
N GLY A 175 -14.47 1.84 35.92
CA GLY A 175 -15.12 0.77 35.19
C GLY A 175 -14.90 -0.64 35.72
N GLY A 176 -13.92 -0.83 36.61
CA GLY A 176 -13.63 -2.11 37.24
C GLY A 176 -12.95 -3.12 36.29
N PRO A 177 -12.66 -4.35 36.77
CA PRO A 177 -11.65 -5.27 36.20
C PRO A 177 -11.93 -5.84 34.80
N GLY A 178 -13.02 -5.44 34.15
CA GLY A 178 -13.41 -5.90 32.81
C GLY A 178 -13.54 -4.78 31.77
N LYS A 179 -13.20 -3.54 32.14
CA LYS A 179 -13.28 -2.36 31.28
C LYS A 179 -11.91 -1.75 31.09
N ASN A 180 -11.17 -2.32 30.14
CA ASN A 180 -9.75 -2.05 30.10
C ASN A 180 -9.32 -1.10 28.98
N CYS A 181 -10.26 -0.50 28.24
CA CYS A 181 -9.95 0.30 27.05
C CYS A 181 -10.41 1.74 27.17
N LEU A 182 -9.53 2.67 26.78
CA LEU A 182 -9.70 4.09 27.00
C LEU A 182 -10.55 4.73 25.90
N VAL A 183 -11.47 5.61 26.31
CA VAL A 183 -12.29 6.39 25.38
C VAL A 183 -12.37 7.85 25.78
N MET A 184 -12.50 8.71 24.76
CA MET A 184 -12.89 10.11 24.93
C MET A 184 -14.41 10.24 24.80
N LEU A 185 -15.01 10.99 25.72
CA LEU A 185 -16.45 11.25 25.76
C LEU A 185 -16.80 12.55 25.03
N TYR A 186 -17.93 12.50 24.31
CA TYR A 186 -18.62 13.67 23.77
C TYR A 186 -19.99 13.83 24.44
N GLY A 187 -20.56 15.04 24.35
CA GLY A 187 -21.88 15.35 24.93
C GLY A 187 -21.79 15.80 26.38
N ASP A 188 -22.46 15.08 27.29
CA ASP A 188 -22.66 15.48 28.69
C ASP A 188 -21.35 15.64 29.49
N PHE A 189 -20.27 14.96 29.05
CA PHE A 189 -18.95 15.02 29.67
C PHE A 189 -17.89 15.42 28.64
N PRO A 190 -17.87 16.68 28.19
CA PRO A 190 -17.04 17.11 27.08
C PRO A 190 -15.55 16.96 27.40
N SER A 191 -14.78 16.36 26.48
CA SER A 191 -13.33 16.14 26.56
C SER A 191 -12.86 15.22 27.70
N ARG A 192 -13.79 14.61 28.44
CA ARG A 192 -13.48 13.71 29.56
C ARG A 192 -13.16 12.30 29.06
N TRP A 193 -12.34 11.59 29.82
CA TRP A 193 -11.99 10.20 29.56
C TRP A 193 -12.85 9.26 30.40
N SER A 194 -13.09 8.08 29.86
CA SER A 194 -13.74 6.96 30.54
C SER A 194 -13.16 5.65 30.02
N ASP A 195 -13.51 4.57 30.69
CA ASP A 195 -13.09 3.22 30.37
C ASP A 195 -14.29 2.35 29.98
N VAL A 196 -14.08 1.58 28.91
CA VAL A 196 -15.08 0.65 28.37
C VAL A 196 -14.47 -0.71 28.15
N SER A 197 -15.32 -1.72 28.02
CA SER A 197 -14.86 -3.05 27.66
C SER A 197 -14.26 -3.05 26.25
N CYS A 198 -13.10 -3.69 26.09
CA CYS A 198 -12.42 -3.84 24.80
C CYS A 198 -13.11 -4.85 23.86
N LEU A 199 -14.23 -5.45 24.30
CA LEU A 199 -14.98 -6.45 23.54
C LEU A 199 -15.44 -5.88 22.20
N GLU A 200 -15.44 -6.73 21.17
CA GLU A 200 -15.87 -6.42 19.79
C GLU A 200 -17.33 -5.96 19.70
N THR A 201 -18.13 -6.19 20.74
CA THR A 201 -19.50 -5.68 20.85
C THR A 201 -19.57 -4.16 20.93
N ASN A 202 -18.50 -3.49 21.36
CA ASN A 202 -18.42 -2.04 21.41
C ASN A 202 -17.85 -1.52 20.09
N SER A 203 -18.63 -0.66 19.42
CA SER A 203 -18.25 -0.06 18.15
C SER A 203 -18.30 1.46 18.29
N LEU A 204 -17.14 2.11 18.26
CA LEU A 204 -16.94 3.55 18.53
C LEU A 204 -16.10 4.19 17.43
N CYS A 205 -16.03 5.52 17.38
CA CYS A 205 -15.25 6.20 16.35
C CYS A 205 -13.76 6.13 16.61
N ALA A 206 -12.99 6.29 15.53
CA ALA A 206 -11.55 6.25 15.58
C ALA A 206 -10.95 7.59 15.14
N SER A 207 -9.85 7.97 15.77
CA SER A 207 -8.99 9.04 15.27
C SER A 207 -7.57 8.51 15.16
N CYS A 208 -6.97 8.67 13.99
CA CYS A 208 -5.63 8.21 13.72
C CYS A 208 -4.67 9.40 13.76
N GLU A 209 -3.57 9.22 14.49
CA GLU A 209 -2.48 10.16 14.55
C GLU A 209 -1.32 9.76 13.64
N PHE A 210 -0.63 10.76 13.10
CA PHE A 210 0.48 10.56 12.19
C PHE A 210 1.69 11.37 12.64
N SER A 211 2.82 10.68 12.83
CA SER A 211 4.11 11.31 13.16
C SER A 211 4.73 12.05 11.97
N LYS A 212 4.36 11.65 10.74
CA LYS A 212 4.75 12.27 9.48
C LYS A 212 3.57 12.23 8.50
N ARG A 213 3.60 13.02 7.43
CA ARG A 213 2.58 12.93 6.39
C ARG A 213 2.68 11.58 5.68
N SER A 214 1.66 10.74 5.82
CA SER A 214 1.57 9.44 5.14
C SER A 214 1.14 9.65 3.69
N THR A 215 1.87 9.01 2.78
CA THR A 215 1.54 8.95 1.35
C THR A 215 1.01 7.56 1.04
N LEU A 216 -0.17 7.48 0.43
CA LEU A 216 -0.75 6.24 -0.05
C LEU A 216 -0.43 6.06 -1.54
N ASN A 217 0.10 4.91 -1.90
CA ASN A 217 0.39 4.53 -3.27
C ASN A 217 -0.80 3.75 -3.85
N LEU A 218 -1.31 4.22 -4.99
CA LEU A 218 -2.33 3.52 -5.77
C LEU A 218 -1.65 2.64 -6.82
N ARG A 219 -2.02 1.36 -6.85
CA ARG A 219 -1.57 0.38 -7.84
C ARG A 219 -2.74 -0.40 -8.43
N GLY A 220 -2.54 -0.98 -9.61
CA GLY A 220 -3.51 -1.83 -10.28
C GLY A 220 -3.72 -1.48 -11.75
N PRO A 221 -4.52 -2.26 -12.49
CA PRO A 221 -4.59 -2.19 -13.94
C PRO A 221 -5.04 -0.83 -14.50
N GLY A 222 -5.74 -0.03 -13.70
CA GLY A 222 -6.15 1.34 -14.05
C GLY A 222 -5.04 2.40 -13.89
N VAL A 223 -3.83 2.00 -13.47
CA VAL A 223 -2.71 2.89 -13.18
C VAL A 223 -1.56 2.59 -14.15
N CYS A 224 -1.32 3.51 -15.08
CA CYS A 224 -0.24 3.42 -16.07
C CYS A 224 0.39 4.81 -16.27
N ASP A 225 1.31 4.98 -17.22
CA ASP A 225 1.96 6.28 -17.45
C ASP A 225 0.98 7.35 -17.96
N THR A 226 -0.08 6.93 -18.65
CA THR A 226 -1.13 7.81 -19.19
C THR A 226 -2.43 7.75 -18.39
N SER A 227 -2.43 7.19 -17.18
CA SER A 227 -3.66 7.08 -16.38
C SER A 227 -4.16 8.46 -15.96
N PRO A 228 -5.49 8.70 -16.00
CA PRO A 228 -6.09 9.95 -15.51
C PRO A 228 -6.03 10.09 -13.99
N PHE A 229 -5.69 8.99 -13.29
CA PHE A 229 -5.58 8.88 -11.85
C PHE A 229 -4.12 8.98 -11.39
N ASN A 230 -3.90 9.53 -10.20
CA ASN A 230 -2.57 9.68 -9.63
C ASN A 230 -2.09 8.38 -8.98
N ARG A 231 -0.76 8.22 -8.92
CA ARG A 231 -0.11 7.09 -8.23
C ARG A 231 0.01 7.29 -6.74
N GLN A 232 -0.10 8.52 -6.28
CA GLN A 232 0.15 8.90 -4.90
C GLN A 232 -0.95 9.84 -4.42
N TYR A 233 -1.46 9.54 -3.23
CA TYR A 233 -2.50 10.28 -2.55
C TYR A 233 -2.09 10.59 -1.11
N ILE A 234 -2.65 11.66 -0.58
CA ILE A 234 -2.57 12.01 0.84
C ILE A 234 -3.98 12.19 1.38
N ILE A 235 -4.18 11.84 2.65
CA ILE A 235 -5.46 12.09 3.32
C ILE A 235 -5.54 13.60 3.61
N GLN A 236 -6.43 14.26 2.88
CA GLN A 236 -6.62 15.70 2.95
C GLN A 236 -8.01 16.07 2.47
N GLY A 237 -8.68 16.92 3.25
CA GLY A 237 -10.05 17.33 2.98
C GLY A 237 -11.08 16.34 3.50
N GLU A 238 -12.35 16.64 3.20
CA GLU A 238 -13.50 15.87 3.65
C GLU A 238 -14.59 15.93 2.57
N SER A 239 -15.28 14.81 2.37
CA SER A 239 -16.40 14.72 1.44
C SER A 239 -17.39 13.67 1.92
N GLY A 240 -18.69 13.96 1.86
CA GLY A 240 -19.73 13.06 2.38
C GLY A 240 -19.57 12.72 3.87
N GLY A 241 -18.96 13.62 4.65
CA GLY A 241 -18.65 13.41 6.07
C GLY A 241 -17.42 12.54 6.35
N LYS A 242 -16.77 11.96 5.33
CA LYS A 242 -15.59 11.10 5.47
C LYS A 242 -14.31 11.80 5.00
N PRO A 243 -13.12 11.42 5.53
CA PRO A 243 -11.84 11.88 5.01
C PRO A 243 -11.71 11.66 3.50
N ALA A 244 -11.36 12.72 2.78
CA ALA A 244 -11.06 12.65 1.35
C ALA A 244 -9.56 12.38 1.12
N LEU A 245 -9.23 11.89 -0.07
CA LEU A 245 -7.85 11.72 -0.50
C LEU A 245 -7.55 12.59 -1.70
N SER A 246 -6.52 13.42 -1.58
CA SER A 246 -6.05 14.31 -2.64
C SER A 246 -4.81 13.71 -3.29
N GLY A 247 -4.84 13.57 -4.62
CA GLY A 247 -3.69 13.14 -5.41
C GLY A 247 -2.74 14.30 -5.66
N PHE A 248 -1.45 14.00 -5.85
CA PHE A 248 -0.41 15.04 -6.03
C PHE A 248 -0.55 15.90 -7.30
N PHE A 249 -1.39 15.51 -8.27
CA PHE A 249 -1.58 16.30 -9.49
C PHE A 249 -3.05 16.60 -9.79
N HIS A 250 -3.80 15.61 -10.28
CA HIS A 250 -5.06 15.86 -10.97
C HIS A 250 -6.11 14.76 -10.75
N SER A 251 -6.16 14.19 -9.55
CA SER A 251 -7.23 13.29 -9.17
C SER A 251 -7.44 13.28 -7.67
N GLU A 252 -8.65 12.90 -7.26
CA GLU A 252 -9.02 12.76 -5.86
C GLU A 252 -9.92 11.54 -5.68
N ILE A 253 -9.98 11.05 -4.44
CA ILE A 253 -10.87 9.97 -4.03
C ILE A 253 -11.76 10.53 -2.93
N ILE A 254 -13.06 10.59 -3.21
CA ILE A 254 -14.06 11.19 -2.33
C ILE A 254 -15.20 10.21 -2.09
N TYR A 255 -15.86 10.36 -0.94
CA TYR A 255 -17.07 9.62 -0.64
C TYR A 255 -18.29 10.44 -1.07
N ASP A 256 -19.15 9.84 -1.89
CA ASP A 256 -20.43 10.40 -2.29
C ASP A 256 -21.54 9.80 -1.41
N ASP A 257 -22.10 10.64 -0.53
CA ASP A 257 -23.13 10.28 0.44
C ASP A 257 -24.46 9.90 -0.21
N LYS A 258 -24.81 10.51 -1.34
CA LYS A 258 -26.03 10.22 -2.10
C LYS A 258 -25.92 8.92 -2.87
N ALA A 259 -24.74 8.66 -3.44
CA ALA A 259 -24.48 7.44 -4.18
C ALA A 259 -24.11 6.24 -3.28
N GLY A 260 -23.73 6.49 -2.03
CA GLY A 260 -23.23 5.47 -1.11
C GLY A 260 -22.00 4.77 -1.69
N ALA A 261 -21.08 5.54 -2.29
CA ALA A 261 -19.97 5.01 -3.06
C ALA A 261 -18.72 5.86 -2.92
N TRP A 262 -17.56 5.21 -3.02
CA TRP A 262 -16.29 5.92 -3.21
C TRP A 262 -16.09 6.20 -4.70
N ILE A 263 -15.73 7.44 -5.01
CA ILE A 263 -15.51 7.92 -6.37
C ILE A 263 -14.09 8.45 -6.46
N MET A 264 -13.28 7.79 -7.27
CA MET A 264 -12.03 8.32 -7.76
C MET A 264 -12.32 9.11 -9.03
N ARG A 265 -11.96 10.38 -9.09
CA ARG A 265 -12.19 11.22 -10.27
C ARG A 265 -10.96 12.00 -10.67
N SER A 266 -10.77 12.15 -11.98
CA SER A 266 -9.78 13.05 -12.54
C SER A 266 -10.30 14.49 -12.51
N LEU A 267 -9.45 15.40 -12.07
CA LEU A 267 -9.69 16.85 -12.13
C LEU A 267 -9.28 17.42 -13.50
N LYS A 268 -8.43 16.69 -14.24
CA LYS A 268 -7.93 17.10 -15.57
C LYS A 268 -8.82 16.61 -16.72
N ILE A 269 -9.30 15.37 -16.64
CA ILE A 269 -10.09 14.74 -17.71
C ILE A 269 -11.54 14.58 -17.24
N GLY A 270 -12.42 15.42 -17.79
CA GLY A 270 -13.85 15.35 -17.51
C GLY A 270 -14.45 13.97 -17.81
N GLY A 271 -15.14 13.38 -16.83
CA GLY A 271 -15.77 12.06 -16.97
C GLY A 271 -14.84 10.87 -16.73
N ALA A 272 -13.53 11.08 -16.53
CA ALA A 272 -12.62 10.03 -16.10
C ALA A 272 -12.82 9.75 -14.60
N THR A 273 -13.67 8.76 -14.31
CA THR A 273 -13.99 8.33 -12.96
C THR A 273 -13.80 6.84 -12.78
N ALA A 274 -13.59 6.39 -11.56
CA ALA A 274 -13.70 5.00 -11.14
C ALA A 274 -14.56 4.97 -9.87
N ARG A 275 -15.55 4.07 -9.85
CA ARG A 275 -16.54 3.98 -8.77
C ARG A 275 -16.41 2.64 -8.06
N TRP A 276 -16.34 2.67 -6.74
CA TRP A 276 -16.42 1.45 -5.92
C TRP A 276 -17.72 1.43 -5.11
N ALA A 277 -18.58 0.47 -5.44
CA ALA A 277 -19.81 0.13 -4.74
C ALA A 277 -20.29 -1.27 -5.20
N PRO A 278 -21.15 -1.97 -4.43
CA PRO A 278 -21.68 -1.58 -3.12
C PRO A 278 -20.58 -1.56 -2.06
N ILE A 279 -20.72 -0.69 -1.07
CA ILE A 279 -19.87 -0.69 0.13
C ILE A 279 -20.71 -1.01 1.36
N THR A 280 -20.10 -1.64 2.35
CA THR A 280 -20.71 -1.80 3.66
C THR A 280 -20.37 -0.60 4.56
N PHE A 281 -21.09 -0.46 5.69
CA PHE A 281 -20.79 0.62 6.64
C PHE A 281 -19.40 0.41 7.27
N GLY A 282 -18.62 1.48 7.42
CA GLY A 282 -17.24 1.38 7.93
C GLY A 282 -16.17 1.06 6.88
N GLU A 283 -16.52 0.89 5.61
CA GLU A 283 -15.55 0.60 4.55
C GLU A 283 -14.90 1.86 3.94
N TYR A 284 -13.58 1.80 3.82
CA TYR A 284 -12.71 2.83 3.27
C TYR A 284 -11.91 2.31 2.07
N PRO A 285 -11.44 3.18 1.16
CA PRO A 285 -10.84 2.77 -0.11
C PRO A 285 -9.39 2.29 0.06
N PHE A 286 -9.02 1.82 1.26
CA PHE A 286 -7.71 1.28 1.57
C PHE A 286 -7.67 -0.23 1.34
N GLY A 287 -6.48 -0.76 1.03
CA GLY A 287 -6.31 -2.14 0.56
C GLY A 287 -6.80 -2.32 -0.88
N THR A 288 -7.03 -3.57 -1.26
CA THR A 288 -7.46 -3.97 -2.60
C THR A 288 -8.97 -3.89 -2.71
N ARG A 289 -9.48 -3.00 -3.57
CA ARG A 289 -10.92 -2.81 -3.83
C ARG A 289 -11.27 -2.99 -5.30
N GLN A 290 -12.53 -3.33 -5.57
CA GLN A 290 -13.04 -3.54 -6.93
C GLN A 290 -13.69 -2.26 -7.46
N TRP A 291 -13.05 -1.63 -8.43
CA TRP A 291 -13.49 -0.38 -9.01
C TRP A 291 -14.10 -0.61 -10.39
N THR A 292 -15.28 -0.05 -10.63
CA THR A 292 -15.89 0.02 -11.96
C THR A 292 -15.42 1.29 -12.66
N LEU A 293 -14.78 1.13 -13.83
CA LEU A 293 -14.27 2.26 -14.60
C LEU A 293 -15.40 3.02 -15.31
N GLY A 294 -15.40 4.34 -15.19
CA GLY A 294 -16.29 5.25 -15.91
C GLY A 294 -15.75 5.71 -17.27
N TYR A 295 -14.50 5.36 -17.59
CA TYR A 295 -13.76 5.84 -18.76
C TYR A 295 -12.74 4.79 -19.23
N ASP A 296 -12.34 4.85 -20.49
CA ASP A 296 -11.33 3.95 -21.08
C ASP A 296 -9.92 4.32 -20.57
N VAL A 297 -9.24 3.41 -19.88
CA VAL A 297 -7.97 3.70 -19.18
C VAL A 297 -7.00 2.53 -19.37
N CYS A 298 -5.75 2.80 -19.77
CA CYS A 298 -4.69 1.80 -19.87
C CYS A 298 -5.05 0.55 -20.72
N GLY A 299 -5.87 0.72 -21.77
CA GLY A 299 -6.36 -0.38 -22.62
C GLY A 299 -7.60 -1.12 -22.09
N LEU A 300 -8.06 -0.75 -20.89
CA LEU A 300 -9.32 -1.21 -20.29
C LEU A 300 -10.47 -0.34 -20.78
N ARG A 301 -11.66 -0.94 -20.87
CA ARG A 301 -12.85 -0.29 -21.37
C ARG A 301 -13.68 0.28 -20.22
N LYS A 302 -14.48 1.29 -20.53
CA LYS A 302 -15.55 1.76 -19.67
C LYS A 302 -16.46 0.59 -19.24
N ASN A 303 -16.81 0.60 -17.95
CA ASN A 303 -17.55 -0.42 -17.21
C ASN A 303 -16.77 -1.70 -16.87
N ASP A 304 -15.49 -1.81 -17.24
CA ASP A 304 -14.66 -2.90 -16.72
C ASP A 304 -14.50 -2.77 -15.20
N VAL A 305 -14.49 -3.90 -14.52
CA VAL A 305 -14.26 -4.00 -13.07
C VAL A 305 -12.82 -4.42 -12.85
N VAL A 306 -12.06 -3.60 -12.12
CA VAL A 306 -10.64 -3.83 -11.88
C VAL A 306 -10.29 -3.74 -10.40
N ASN A 307 -9.33 -4.57 -9.97
CA ASN A 307 -8.78 -4.51 -8.63
C ASN A 307 -7.74 -3.40 -8.59
N MET A 308 -7.94 -2.40 -7.73
CA MET A 308 -6.92 -1.40 -7.44
C MET A 308 -6.66 -1.37 -5.94
N THR A 309 -5.39 -1.21 -5.59
CA THR A 309 -4.88 -1.33 -4.24
C THR A 309 -4.33 0.01 -3.80
N LEU A 310 -4.79 0.50 -2.66
CA LEU A 310 -4.33 1.75 -2.09
C LEU A 310 -3.73 1.51 -0.70
N SER A 311 -2.44 1.80 -0.55
CA SER A 311 -1.72 1.48 0.69
C SER A 311 -0.52 2.38 0.95
N VAL A 312 -0.12 2.46 2.22
CA VAL A 312 1.11 3.12 2.68
C VAL A 312 2.35 2.24 2.61
N CYS A 313 2.21 0.97 2.21
CA CYS A 313 3.33 0.02 2.16
C CYS A 313 4.50 0.58 1.33
N THR A 314 5.71 0.32 1.83
CA THR A 314 6.96 0.72 1.17
C THR A 314 7.34 -0.25 0.06
N GLU A 315 8.36 0.04 -0.76
CA GLU A 315 8.75 -0.85 -1.87
C GLU A 315 9.28 -2.24 -1.46
N GLY A 316 9.68 -2.43 -0.19
CA GLY A 316 9.99 -3.76 0.40
C GLY A 316 8.77 -4.41 1.07
N GLN A 317 7.63 -3.74 0.98
CA GLN A 317 6.27 -4.09 1.34
C GLN A 317 5.67 -5.25 0.53
N PHE A 318 4.84 -6.13 1.09
CA PHE A 318 3.67 -6.61 0.36
C PHE A 318 2.42 -6.02 1.00
N THR A 319 1.52 -5.52 0.15
CA THR A 319 0.21 -5.03 0.55
C THR A 319 -0.82 -6.16 0.49
N CYS A 320 -1.27 -6.62 1.66
CA CYS A 320 -2.41 -7.53 1.79
C CYS A 320 -3.69 -6.91 1.22
N ALA A 321 -4.68 -7.71 0.84
CA ALA A 321 -5.92 -7.18 0.26
C ALA A 321 -6.73 -6.34 1.26
N ASP A 322 -6.60 -6.58 2.56
CA ASP A 322 -7.14 -5.76 3.63
C ASP A 322 -6.40 -4.43 3.86
N GLY A 323 -5.21 -4.25 3.27
CA GLY A 323 -4.34 -3.07 3.39
C GLY A 323 -3.16 -3.24 4.36
N THR A 324 -3.03 -4.37 5.05
CA THR A 324 -1.88 -4.68 5.92
C THR A 324 -0.58 -4.72 5.13
N CYS A 325 0.51 -4.27 5.74
CA CYS A 325 1.85 -4.39 5.16
C CYS A 325 2.64 -5.52 5.83
N ILE A 326 3.04 -6.52 5.07
CA ILE A 326 3.97 -7.58 5.50
C ILE A 326 5.28 -7.47 4.74
N ASP A 327 6.34 -8.16 5.17
CA ASP A 327 7.59 -8.19 4.42
C ASP A 327 7.38 -8.89 3.06
N LEU A 328 7.83 -8.28 1.98
CA LEU A 328 7.68 -8.85 0.65
C LEU A 328 8.36 -10.23 0.50
N ALA A 329 9.36 -10.54 1.33
CA ALA A 329 10.03 -11.84 1.36
C ALA A 329 9.17 -12.96 1.93
N VAL A 330 8.10 -12.67 2.69
CA VAL A 330 7.20 -13.70 3.24
C VAL A 330 6.08 -14.08 2.27
N ARG A 331 5.61 -13.19 1.38
CA ARG A 331 4.58 -13.50 0.35
C ARG A 331 4.84 -14.81 -0.43
N CYS A 332 3.90 -15.76 -0.43
CA CYS A 332 4.03 -17.08 -1.07
C CYS A 332 5.07 -17.99 -0.40
N ASP A 333 5.12 -18.02 0.93
CA ASP A 333 6.00 -18.92 1.70
C ASP A 333 5.28 -20.12 2.35
N GLN A 334 4.01 -20.34 2.00
CA GLN A 334 3.14 -21.40 2.52
C GLN A 334 2.66 -21.17 3.97
N ARG A 335 2.84 -19.97 4.50
CA ARG A 335 2.28 -19.55 5.79
C ARG A 335 1.36 -18.35 5.56
N GLU A 336 0.26 -18.31 6.30
CA GLU A 336 -0.63 -17.15 6.31
C GLU A 336 -0.01 -16.07 7.21
N ASP A 337 0.53 -15.02 6.60
CA ASP A 337 1.04 -13.83 7.29
C ASP A 337 0.09 -12.64 7.15
N CYS A 338 -0.73 -12.57 6.09
CA CYS A 338 -1.82 -11.60 6.02
C CYS A 338 -3.03 -12.06 6.87
N PRO A 339 -3.76 -11.14 7.53
CA PRO A 339 -5.01 -11.47 8.23
C PRO A 339 -6.09 -12.05 7.31
N ASP A 340 -6.03 -11.74 6.02
CA ASP A 340 -6.95 -12.19 4.98
C ASP A 340 -6.39 -13.32 4.09
N SER A 341 -5.21 -13.86 4.44
CA SER A 341 -4.48 -14.89 3.68
C SER A 341 -4.15 -14.51 2.22
N SER A 342 -4.21 -13.23 1.86
CA SER A 342 -3.99 -12.76 0.48
C SER A 342 -2.54 -12.91 -0.01
N ASP A 343 -1.60 -13.05 0.92
CA ASP A 343 -0.20 -13.34 0.65
C ASP A 343 0.04 -14.71 0.01
N GLU A 344 -0.88 -15.67 0.23
CA GLU A 344 -0.78 -17.03 -0.30
C GLU A 344 -1.66 -17.25 -1.56
N ILE A 345 -2.24 -16.17 -2.10
CA ILE A 345 -3.05 -16.20 -3.33
C ILE A 345 -2.21 -15.77 -4.53
N GLY A 346 -2.35 -16.48 -5.65
CA GLY A 346 -1.70 -16.12 -6.92
C GLY A 346 -0.21 -16.46 -7.01
N CYS A 347 0.26 -17.43 -6.21
CA CYS A 347 1.67 -17.81 -6.07
C CYS A 347 2.29 -18.63 -7.22
N SER A 348 1.92 -18.35 -8.47
CA SER A 348 2.58 -18.99 -9.62
C SER A 348 4.03 -18.53 -9.72
N LEU A 349 4.97 -19.48 -9.71
CA LEU A 349 6.42 -19.18 -9.81
C LEU A 349 6.85 -18.74 -11.21
N VAL A 350 6.04 -19.03 -12.23
CA VAL A 350 6.37 -18.81 -13.64
C VAL A 350 5.18 -18.23 -14.37
N ASP A 351 5.40 -17.10 -15.04
CA ASP A 351 4.52 -16.63 -16.10
C ASP A 351 5.01 -17.14 -17.44
N ILE A 352 4.11 -17.83 -18.14
CA ILE A 352 4.38 -18.39 -19.47
C ILE A 352 3.70 -17.47 -20.49
N PRO A 353 4.46 -16.75 -21.34
CA PRO A 353 3.88 -15.92 -22.39
C PRO A 353 2.98 -16.75 -23.32
N SER A 354 1.93 -16.14 -23.86
CA SER A 354 1.00 -16.82 -24.79
C SER A 354 1.69 -17.34 -26.06
N GLU A 355 2.77 -16.69 -26.49
CA GLU A 355 3.58 -17.07 -27.65
C GLU A 355 4.65 -18.13 -27.33
N TYR A 356 4.70 -18.63 -26.10
CA TYR A 356 5.72 -19.57 -25.67
C TYR A 356 5.54 -20.96 -26.33
N LEU A 357 6.58 -21.42 -27.04
CA LEU A 357 6.58 -22.73 -27.68
C LEU A 357 7.44 -23.73 -26.88
N THR A 358 6.78 -24.73 -26.29
CA THR A 358 7.40 -25.83 -25.52
C THR A 358 8.27 -26.75 -26.36
N THR A 359 8.09 -26.74 -27.68
CA THR A 359 8.87 -27.54 -28.64
C THR A 359 10.18 -26.86 -29.04
N MET A 360 10.29 -25.55 -28.82
CA MET A 360 11.49 -24.79 -29.17
C MET A 360 12.42 -24.64 -27.97
N PRO A 361 13.71 -25.00 -28.11
CA PRO A 361 14.67 -24.78 -27.05
C PRO A 361 14.86 -23.28 -26.79
N PRO A 362 15.21 -22.89 -25.55
CA PRO A 362 15.45 -21.51 -25.23
C PRO A 362 16.59 -20.90 -26.07
N PRO A 363 16.50 -19.61 -26.40
CA PRO A 363 17.54 -18.94 -27.16
C PRO A 363 18.84 -18.86 -26.35
N PRO A 364 20.01 -18.97 -27.00
CA PRO A 364 21.28 -18.89 -26.30
C PRO A 364 21.53 -17.49 -25.76
N THR A 365 22.07 -17.40 -24.54
CA THR A 365 22.35 -16.13 -23.85
C THR A 365 23.46 -15.31 -24.55
N LYS A 366 24.25 -15.93 -25.43
CA LYS A 366 25.28 -15.28 -26.24
C LYS A 366 25.05 -15.64 -27.72
N LYS A 367 25.09 -14.63 -28.60
CA LYS A 367 25.00 -14.84 -30.06
C LYS A 367 26.09 -15.83 -30.52
N ASN A 368 25.75 -16.71 -31.47
CA ASN A 368 26.61 -17.76 -32.05
C ASN A 368 27.19 -18.80 -31.05
N ARG A 369 26.54 -19.05 -29.92
CA ARG A 369 26.90 -20.18 -29.04
C ARG A 369 25.70 -21.08 -28.78
N PRO A 370 25.89 -22.39 -28.59
CA PRO A 370 24.82 -23.26 -28.15
C PRO A 370 24.35 -22.87 -26.74
N MET A 371 23.08 -23.12 -26.43
CA MET A 371 22.55 -22.96 -25.08
C MET A 371 23.14 -24.04 -24.17
N PRO A 372 23.79 -23.68 -23.04
CA PRO A 372 24.35 -24.68 -22.14
C PRO A 372 23.26 -25.36 -21.32
N VAL A 373 23.19 -26.70 -21.40
CA VAL A 373 22.47 -27.54 -20.43
C VAL A 373 23.53 -28.23 -19.58
N LYS A 374 23.55 -27.94 -18.27
CA LYS A 374 24.43 -28.62 -17.32
C LYS A 374 23.78 -29.92 -16.88
N PHE A 375 24.57 -30.99 -16.90
CA PHE A 375 24.13 -32.35 -16.66
C PHE A 375 24.94 -32.93 -15.51
N TYR A 376 24.26 -33.43 -14.47
CA TYR A 376 24.87 -34.05 -13.30
C TYR A 376 24.22 -35.41 -13.06
N ILE A 377 25.05 -36.47 -12.98
CA ILE A 377 24.63 -37.81 -12.54
C ILE A 377 25.29 -38.07 -11.19
N ASP A 378 24.48 -38.34 -10.19
CA ASP A 378 24.94 -38.85 -8.91
C ASP A 378 24.58 -40.34 -8.83
N ILE A 379 25.56 -41.23 -8.92
CA ILE A 379 25.32 -42.68 -8.77
C ILE A 379 25.01 -42.97 -7.30
N VAL A 380 23.83 -43.53 -7.04
CA VAL A 380 23.37 -43.87 -5.68
C VAL A 380 23.83 -45.27 -5.33
N SER A 381 23.59 -46.23 -6.22
CA SER A 381 23.99 -47.63 -6.01
C SER A 381 24.00 -48.41 -7.32
N PHE A 382 24.63 -49.58 -7.28
CA PHE A 382 24.54 -50.60 -8.32
C PHE A 382 23.58 -51.68 -7.83
N SER A 383 22.45 -51.86 -8.52
CA SER A 383 21.44 -52.86 -8.18
C SER A 383 21.94 -54.28 -8.44
N PHE A 384 22.64 -54.49 -9.55
CA PHE A 384 23.27 -55.76 -9.90
C PHE A 384 24.38 -55.54 -10.93
N ILE A 385 25.29 -56.49 -11.02
CA ILE A 385 26.32 -56.57 -12.07
C ILE A 385 26.36 -58.02 -12.55
N SER A 386 26.07 -58.25 -13.83
CA SER A 386 26.14 -59.56 -14.47
C SER A 386 27.28 -59.58 -15.46
N ILE A 387 28.32 -60.36 -15.16
CA ILE A 387 29.48 -60.53 -16.04
C ILE A 387 29.11 -61.41 -17.24
N GLN A 388 28.24 -62.41 -17.03
CA GLN A 388 27.79 -63.34 -18.07
C GLN A 388 26.99 -62.63 -19.17
N GLU A 389 26.03 -61.80 -18.76
CA GLU A 389 25.17 -61.04 -19.67
C GLU A 389 25.78 -59.69 -20.07
N GLN A 390 26.95 -59.33 -19.52
CA GLN A 390 27.59 -58.01 -19.69
C GLN A 390 26.64 -56.83 -19.39
N THR A 391 25.76 -56.99 -18.40
CA THR A 391 24.78 -55.96 -18.01
C THR A 391 24.99 -55.52 -16.57
N MET A 392 24.60 -54.28 -16.27
CA MET A 392 24.57 -53.76 -14.90
C MET A 392 23.30 -52.94 -14.67
N GLY A 393 22.74 -53.03 -13.47
CA GLY A 393 21.67 -52.16 -13.00
C GLY A 393 22.24 -51.03 -12.16
N ILE A 394 21.94 -49.78 -12.50
CA ILE A 394 22.41 -48.59 -11.79
C ILE A 394 21.22 -47.77 -11.31
N ASN A 395 21.21 -47.43 -10.02
CA ASN A 395 20.33 -46.40 -9.49
C ASN A 395 21.12 -45.10 -9.39
N PHE A 396 20.64 -44.04 -10.05
CA PHE A 396 21.29 -42.75 -10.03
C PHE A 396 20.24 -41.63 -9.95
N ARG A 397 20.68 -40.46 -9.46
CA ARG A 397 19.91 -39.23 -9.51
C ARG A 397 20.43 -38.39 -10.67
N LEU A 398 19.53 -38.03 -11.58
CA LEU A 398 19.82 -37.13 -12.68
C LEU A 398 19.39 -35.70 -12.32
N ARG A 399 20.28 -34.72 -12.50
CA ARG A 399 19.97 -33.29 -12.37
C ARG A 399 20.37 -32.54 -13.64
N LEU A 400 19.40 -31.82 -14.21
CA LEU A 400 19.58 -30.98 -15.38
C LEU A 400 19.42 -29.51 -14.97
N ARG A 401 20.29 -28.63 -15.46
CA ARG A 401 20.17 -27.18 -15.24
C ARG A 401 20.33 -26.43 -16.55
N TRP A 402 19.32 -25.65 -16.90
CA TRP A 402 19.28 -24.77 -18.06
C TRP A 402 18.77 -23.39 -17.65
N LYS A 403 18.82 -22.43 -18.58
CA LYS A 403 18.28 -21.08 -18.39
C LYS A 403 17.37 -20.77 -19.56
N ASP A 404 16.10 -20.47 -19.27
CA ASP A 404 15.16 -19.97 -20.26
C ASP A 404 14.96 -18.47 -20.08
N SER A 405 15.37 -17.68 -21.07
CA SER A 405 15.23 -16.21 -21.03
C SER A 405 13.86 -15.73 -21.52
N ARG A 406 12.98 -16.63 -21.96
CA ARG A 406 11.62 -16.31 -22.42
C ARG A 406 10.59 -16.34 -21.30
N LEU A 407 10.92 -17.00 -20.19
CA LEU A 407 10.05 -17.12 -19.02
C LEU A 407 10.30 -15.97 -18.06
N LEU A 408 9.23 -15.46 -17.47
CA LEU A 408 9.29 -14.56 -16.33
C LEU A 408 9.00 -15.36 -15.07
N PHE A 409 9.79 -15.15 -14.04
CA PHE A 409 9.64 -15.83 -12.76
C PHE A 409 9.13 -14.82 -11.73
N ARG A 410 8.26 -15.26 -10.84
CA ARG A 410 7.70 -14.44 -9.75
C ARG A 410 7.94 -15.10 -8.40
N ASN A 411 8.06 -14.29 -7.36
CA ASN A 411 8.04 -14.71 -5.96
C ASN A 411 9.10 -15.77 -5.61
N LEU A 412 10.23 -15.78 -6.32
CA LEU A 412 11.30 -16.75 -6.06
C LEU A 412 11.96 -16.48 -4.70
N LYS A 413 11.89 -17.49 -3.83
CA LYS A 413 12.46 -17.48 -2.50
C LYS A 413 13.97 -17.78 -2.52
N LEU A 414 14.65 -17.37 -1.45
CA LEU A 414 16.05 -17.78 -1.23
C LEU A 414 16.15 -19.27 -0.91
N ASP A 415 15.19 -19.79 -0.13
CA ASP A 415 15.04 -21.23 0.04
C ASP A 415 14.47 -21.85 -1.24
N ARG A 416 15.22 -22.79 -1.81
CA ARG A 416 14.85 -23.48 -3.04
C ARG A 416 13.74 -24.51 -2.82
N SER A 417 13.54 -24.96 -1.58
CA SER A 417 12.48 -25.90 -1.24
C SER A 417 11.09 -25.35 -1.56
N LEU A 418 10.94 -24.02 -1.50
CA LEU A 418 9.71 -23.28 -1.82
C LEU A 418 9.59 -22.92 -3.31
N ASN A 419 10.66 -23.08 -4.09
CA ASN A 419 10.68 -22.75 -5.53
C ASN A 419 10.39 -23.98 -6.40
N VAL A 420 9.56 -24.89 -5.93
CA VAL A 420 9.19 -26.10 -6.66
C VAL A 420 7.99 -25.80 -7.56
N MET A 421 8.16 -26.04 -8.86
CA MET A 421 7.12 -25.80 -9.85
C MET A 421 5.99 -26.84 -9.73
N SER A 422 4.74 -26.40 -9.94
CA SER A 422 3.59 -27.31 -10.03
C SER A 422 3.73 -28.28 -11.21
N LYS A 423 2.97 -29.38 -11.18
CA LYS A 423 3.01 -30.38 -12.26
C LYS A 423 2.53 -29.77 -13.58
N GLU A 424 1.50 -28.94 -13.51
CA GLU A 424 0.89 -28.27 -14.66
C GLU A 424 1.91 -27.36 -15.36
N SER A 425 2.58 -26.50 -14.59
CA SER A 425 3.61 -25.60 -15.11
C SER A 425 4.83 -26.36 -15.64
N MET A 426 5.19 -27.49 -15.03
CA MET A 426 6.28 -28.37 -15.50
C MET A 426 6.02 -28.93 -16.91
N HIS A 427 4.76 -29.20 -17.26
CA HIS A 427 4.37 -29.66 -18.60
C HIS A 427 4.23 -28.51 -19.59
N ALA A 428 4.03 -27.28 -19.11
CA ALA A 428 3.86 -26.09 -19.93
C ALA A 428 5.18 -25.37 -20.30
N VAL A 429 6.33 -25.81 -19.77
CA VAL A 429 7.65 -25.25 -20.09
C VAL A 429 8.51 -26.22 -20.91
N TRP A 430 9.45 -25.66 -21.67
CA TRP A 430 10.42 -26.47 -22.41
C TRP A 430 11.38 -27.11 -21.41
N ARG A 431 11.73 -28.37 -21.65
CA ARG A 431 12.61 -29.14 -20.80
C ARG A 431 13.56 -30.02 -21.63
N PRO A 432 14.83 -30.15 -21.22
CA PRO A 432 15.76 -31.04 -21.90
C PRO A 432 15.42 -32.50 -21.61
N GLU A 433 15.28 -33.31 -22.65
CA GLU A 433 15.13 -34.76 -22.56
C GLU A 433 16.46 -35.45 -22.84
N VAL A 434 16.80 -36.46 -22.05
CA VAL A 434 18.04 -37.22 -22.20
C VAL A 434 17.74 -38.65 -22.59
N LEU A 435 18.35 -39.10 -23.69
CA LEU A 435 18.25 -40.47 -24.20
C LEU A 435 19.44 -41.31 -23.74
N PHE A 436 19.14 -42.40 -23.03
CA PHE A 436 20.13 -43.39 -22.61
C PHE A 436 20.18 -44.55 -23.62
N ARG A 437 21.01 -44.40 -24.66
CA ARG A 437 21.17 -45.40 -25.74
C ARG A 437 21.70 -46.76 -25.29
N ASN A 438 22.42 -46.78 -24.16
CA ASN A 438 23.01 -48.00 -23.61
C ASN A 438 22.12 -48.63 -22.52
N ALA A 439 20.96 -48.03 -22.22
CA ALA A 439 19.97 -48.64 -21.35
C ALA A 439 19.20 -49.72 -22.13
N HIS A 440 18.88 -50.82 -21.48
CA HIS A 440 18.06 -51.88 -22.08
C HIS A 440 16.72 -51.28 -22.56
N GLY A 441 16.46 -51.37 -23.87
CA GLY A 441 15.24 -50.81 -24.48
C GLY A 441 15.28 -49.33 -24.85
N ASN A 442 16.44 -48.66 -24.85
CA ASN A 442 16.59 -47.23 -25.19
C ASN A 442 15.63 -46.33 -24.40
N MET A 443 15.99 -46.03 -23.16
CA MET A 443 15.12 -45.26 -22.27
C MET A 443 15.35 -43.76 -22.37
N PHE A 444 14.27 -42.99 -22.41
CA PHE A 444 14.29 -41.55 -22.17
C PHE A 444 14.10 -41.25 -20.68
N THR A 445 14.44 -40.04 -20.26
CA THR A 445 14.14 -39.53 -18.92
C THR A 445 12.64 -39.64 -18.60
N ASN A 446 12.28 -40.39 -17.55
CA ASN A 446 10.91 -40.45 -17.04
C ASN A 446 10.61 -39.21 -16.19
N MET A 447 9.58 -38.46 -16.57
CA MET A 447 9.16 -37.23 -15.89
C MET A 447 7.82 -37.34 -15.17
N ASN A 448 7.20 -38.52 -15.16
CA ASN A 448 5.84 -38.70 -14.64
C ASN A 448 5.84 -39.09 -13.15
N GLU A 449 6.92 -39.72 -12.65
CA GLU A 449 7.03 -40.18 -11.27
C GLU A 449 8.33 -39.66 -10.62
N GLY A 450 8.20 -38.88 -9.55
CA GLY A 450 9.32 -38.41 -8.73
C GLY A 450 10.19 -37.29 -9.32
N ALA A 451 9.94 -36.86 -10.55
CA ALA A 451 10.63 -35.71 -11.15
C ALA A 451 10.06 -34.38 -10.60
N LYS A 452 10.95 -33.43 -10.30
CA LYS A 452 10.61 -32.06 -9.92
C LYS A 452 11.50 -31.05 -10.63
N ILE A 453 10.93 -29.88 -10.92
CA ILE A 453 11.69 -28.72 -11.42
C ILE A 453 11.73 -27.68 -10.31
N GLU A 454 12.93 -27.25 -9.97
CA GLU A 454 13.18 -26.19 -8.99
C GLU A 454 13.72 -24.95 -9.70
N CYS A 455 13.12 -23.80 -9.43
CA CYS A 455 13.57 -22.52 -9.95
C CYS A 455 14.67 -21.94 -9.04
N ILE A 456 15.75 -21.43 -9.64
CA ILE A 456 16.89 -20.86 -8.89
C ILE A 456 16.92 -19.36 -9.11
N ARG A 457 16.77 -18.61 -8.01
CA ARG A 457 16.98 -17.16 -8.01
C ARG A 457 18.46 -16.82 -8.19
N GLU A 458 18.80 -16.08 -9.24
CA GLU A 458 20.18 -15.67 -9.56
C GLU A 458 20.46 -14.18 -9.27
N GLY A 459 19.48 -13.40 -8.79
CA GLY A 459 19.64 -11.96 -8.57
C GLY A 459 18.71 -11.36 -7.51
N PRO A 460 18.86 -10.05 -7.20
CA PRO A 460 17.92 -9.33 -6.37
C PRO A 460 16.57 -9.26 -7.09
N SER A 461 15.50 -9.27 -6.31
CA SER A 461 14.17 -9.18 -6.86
C SER A 461 13.92 -7.76 -7.39
N ARG A 462 12.97 -7.62 -8.32
CA ARG A 462 12.60 -6.32 -8.88
C ARG A 462 11.13 -6.07 -8.55
N PRO A 463 10.77 -4.90 -8.03
CA PRO A 463 9.38 -4.59 -7.76
C PRO A 463 8.56 -4.63 -9.05
N GLY A 464 7.37 -5.19 -8.97
CA GLY A 464 6.37 -5.18 -10.05
C GLY A 464 6.00 -3.75 -10.50
N GLY A 465 5.46 -3.64 -11.71
CA GLY A 465 4.99 -2.37 -12.25
C GLY A 465 3.77 -1.83 -11.49
N PRO A 466 3.46 -0.52 -11.63
CA PRO A 466 2.32 0.11 -10.96
C PRO A 466 0.95 -0.39 -11.49
N ASP A 467 0.95 -1.04 -12.65
CA ASP A 467 -0.20 -1.67 -13.30
C ASP A 467 -0.64 -2.97 -12.61
N LEU A 468 0.20 -3.54 -11.74
CA LEU A 468 -0.15 -4.69 -10.94
C LEU A 468 -0.77 -4.24 -9.62
N PRO A 469 -1.88 -4.86 -9.18
CA PRO A 469 -2.52 -4.51 -7.91
C PRO A 469 -1.65 -4.87 -6.69
N GLU A 470 -0.62 -5.68 -6.90
CA GLU A 470 0.18 -6.31 -5.84
C GLU A 470 1.67 -6.09 -6.09
N GLU A 471 2.43 -5.92 -5.01
CA GLU A 471 3.89 -5.96 -5.05
C GLU A 471 4.34 -7.38 -5.40
N GLY A 472 4.99 -7.52 -6.55
CA GLY A 472 5.61 -8.77 -7.00
C GLY A 472 7.13 -8.67 -7.01
N LEU A 473 7.80 -9.81 -6.81
CA LEU A 473 9.26 -9.95 -6.87
C LEU A 473 9.78 -10.75 -8.05
#